data_AF-A0A7C2KU17-F1
#
_entry.id   AF-A0A7C2KU17-F1
#
_cell.length_a   1.000
_cell.length_b   1.000
_cell.length_c   1.000
_cell.angle_alpha   90.00
_cell.angle_beta   90.00
_cell.angle_gamma   90.00
#
_symmetry.space_group_name_H-M   'P 1'
#
loop_
_entity.id
_entity.type
_entity.pdbx_description
1 polymer ?
#
loop_
_entity_poly.entity_id
_entity_poly.type
_entity_poly.pdbx_seq_one_letter_code
_entity_poly.pdbx_strand_id
1 'polypeptide(L)'
;MSHAIKSRNFSLFIIAIAALAFVYIVAKAAMIAEKRQIGTGEGIYTNCVTTSPAIRKKAQELVEGCHSELCVVQRLLDYVTAIPYKVNSFRAHKPMQTIANGYGDCDDKSNLLISLLHAVEKEAYFVLVPEHIFVITPLEDSRIAYKKGIWIDGKKFYVLESTAVGSRAGYPLRYR
;
A
#
# COMPACT_ATOMS: atom_id res chain seq x y z
N MET A 1 -57.13 -3.50 24.03
CA MET A 1 -56.26 -2.32 23.79
C MET A 1 -54.89 -2.37 24.48
N SER A 2 -54.71 -3.05 25.62
CA SER A 2 -53.41 -3.10 26.33
C SER A 2 -52.27 -3.83 25.58
N HIS A 3 -52.57 -4.95 24.89
CA HIS A 3 -51.55 -5.72 24.15
C HIS A 3 -50.90 -4.96 22.98
N ALA A 4 -51.66 -4.10 22.27
CA ALA A 4 -51.17 -3.36 21.11
C ALA A 4 -50.20 -2.21 21.48
N ILE A 5 -50.33 -1.65 22.70
CA ILE A 5 -49.44 -0.59 23.20
C ILE A 5 -48.09 -1.19 23.64
N LYS A 6 -48.12 -2.38 24.24
CA LYS A 6 -46.91 -3.09 24.69
C LYS A 6 -46.06 -3.57 23.51
N SER A 7 -46.68 -4.05 22.43
CA SER A 7 -45.96 -4.42 21.20
C SER A 7 -45.34 -3.21 20.50
N ARG A 8 -46.02 -2.06 20.45
CA ARG A 8 -45.49 -0.82 19.87
C ARG A 8 -44.22 -0.33 20.58
N ASN A 9 -44.21 -0.33 21.92
CA ASN A 9 -43.04 0.09 22.69
C ASN A 9 -41.85 -0.87 22.52
N PHE A 10 -42.13 -2.18 22.39
CA PHE A 10 -41.11 -3.18 22.09
C PHE A 10 -40.53 -3.02 20.68
N SER A 11 -41.36 -2.77 19.68
CA SER A 11 -40.90 -2.47 18.31
C SER A 11 -40.07 -1.19 18.24
N LEU A 12 -40.46 -0.12 18.95
CA LEU A 12 -39.68 1.12 19.04
C LEU A 12 -38.30 0.90 19.68
N PHE A 13 -38.22 0.05 20.70
CA PHE A 13 -36.95 -0.33 21.33
C PHE A 13 -36.03 -1.09 20.37
N ILE A 14 -36.56 -2.05 19.61
CA ILE A 14 -35.79 -2.78 18.59
C ILE A 14 -35.30 -1.82 17.49
N ILE A 15 -36.17 -0.93 17.01
CA ILE A 15 -35.81 0.06 15.99
C ILE A 15 -34.71 0.99 16.50
N ALA A 16 -34.79 1.45 17.76
CA ALA A 16 -33.76 2.29 18.35
C ALA A 16 -32.41 1.56 18.44
N ILE A 17 -32.39 0.29 18.87
CA ILE A 17 -31.17 -0.54 18.88
C ILE A 17 -30.61 -0.70 17.47
N ALA A 18 -31.45 -1.04 16.49
CA ALA A 18 -31.02 -1.22 15.11
C ALA A 18 -30.46 0.08 14.51
N ALA A 19 -31.08 1.23 14.80
CA ALA A 19 -30.60 2.54 14.37
C ALA A 19 -29.23 2.88 15.00
N LEU A 20 -29.06 2.64 16.31
CA LEU A 20 -27.78 2.83 16.98
C LEU A 20 -26.68 1.92 16.42
N ALA A 21 -27.00 0.65 16.16
CA ALA A 21 -26.07 -0.30 15.55
C ALA A 21 -25.70 0.14 14.12
N PHE A 22 -26.66 0.62 13.33
CA PHE A 22 -26.42 1.15 11.99
C PHE A 22 -25.46 2.35 12.02
N VAL A 23 -25.74 3.34 12.88
CA VAL A 23 -24.86 4.52 13.06
C VAL A 23 -23.45 4.10 13.47
N TYR A 24 -23.32 3.14 14.39
CA TYR A 24 -22.03 2.61 14.82
C TYR A 24 -21.26 1.96 13.66
N ILE A 25 -21.92 1.12 12.85
CA ILE A 25 -21.31 0.46 11.69
C ILE A 25 -20.84 1.49 10.66
N VAL A 26 -21.68 2.49 10.36
CA VAL A 26 -21.35 3.56 9.40
C VAL A 26 -20.14 4.37 9.90
N ALA A 27 -20.13 4.76 11.17
CA ALA A 27 -19.01 5.51 11.75
C ALA A 27 -17.70 4.70 11.69
N LYS A 28 -17.75 3.40 12.02
CA LYS A 28 -16.59 2.51 11.90
C LYS A 28 -16.11 2.37 10.46
N ALA A 29 -17.03 2.24 9.50
CA ALA A 29 -16.69 2.15 8.09
C ALA A 29 -16.00 3.43 7.60
N ALA A 30 -16.53 4.61 7.97
CA ALA A 30 -15.94 5.90 7.62
C ALA A 30 -14.51 6.06 8.18
N MET A 31 -14.30 5.73 9.46
CA MET A 31 -12.97 5.79 10.09
C MET A 31 -11.95 4.84 9.44
N ILE A 32 -12.38 3.70 8.90
CA ILE A 32 -11.50 2.76 8.20
C ILE A 32 -11.16 3.30 6.81
N ALA A 33 -12.16 3.84 6.10
CA ALA A 33 -11.98 4.41 4.78
C ALA A 33 -10.98 5.58 4.83
N GLU A 34 -11.17 6.53 5.75
CA GLU A 34 -10.29 7.70 5.92
C GLU A 34 -8.82 7.33 6.15
N LYS A 35 -8.54 6.19 6.81
CA LYS A 35 -7.17 5.74 7.10
C LYS A 35 -6.50 5.01 5.94
N ARG A 36 -7.27 4.51 4.98
CA ARG A 36 -6.77 3.63 3.91
C ARG A 36 -6.94 4.22 2.52
N GLN A 37 -7.80 5.22 2.37
CA GLN A 37 -8.17 5.75 1.08
C GLN A 37 -7.77 7.21 0.98
N ILE A 38 -7.17 7.56 -0.15
CA ILE A 38 -6.78 8.93 -0.47
C ILE A 38 -7.49 9.28 -1.77
N GLY A 39 -8.29 10.33 -1.76
CA GLY A 39 -8.86 10.91 -2.98
C GLY A 39 -7.75 11.53 -3.82
N THR A 40 -7.70 11.20 -5.09
CA THR A 40 -6.82 11.82 -6.09
C THR A 40 -7.69 12.59 -7.09
N GLY A 41 -7.09 13.42 -7.94
CA GLY A 41 -7.84 14.16 -8.97
C GLY A 41 -8.62 13.26 -9.94
N GLU A 42 -8.28 11.97 -10.01
CA GLU A 42 -8.83 11.02 -10.99
C GLU A 42 -9.51 9.80 -10.34
N GLY A 43 -9.57 9.72 -9.02
CA GLY A 43 -10.17 8.58 -8.35
C GLY A 43 -9.78 8.44 -6.89
N ILE A 44 -9.70 7.19 -6.44
CA ILE A 44 -9.40 6.84 -5.05
C ILE A 44 -8.25 5.85 -5.04
N TYR A 45 -7.12 6.26 -4.49
CA TYR A 45 -6.05 5.34 -4.13
C TYR A 45 -6.45 4.56 -2.86
N THR A 46 -6.21 3.25 -2.85
CA THR A 46 -6.44 2.40 -1.66
C THR A 46 -5.13 1.76 -1.20
N ASN A 47 -4.75 2.05 0.04
CA ASN A 47 -3.63 1.45 0.74
C ASN A 47 -3.96 0.00 1.13
N CYS A 48 -3.31 -0.94 0.46
CA CYS A 48 -3.42 -2.38 0.66
C CYS A 48 -2.17 -2.98 1.36
N VAL A 49 -1.35 -2.14 1.98
CA VAL A 49 -0.07 -2.53 2.59
C VAL A 49 -0.29 -3.51 3.74
N THR A 50 0.53 -4.56 3.79
CA THR A 50 0.46 -5.57 4.84
C THR A 50 1.80 -6.26 5.07
N THR A 51 2.10 -6.55 6.34
CA THR A 51 3.25 -7.37 6.76
C THR A 51 2.79 -8.77 7.20
N SER A 52 1.83 -9.34 6.49
CA SER A 52 1.31 -10.68 6.79
C SER A 52 2.42 -11.75 6.81
N PRO A 53 2.24 -12.89 7.50
CA PRO A 53 3.26 -13.94 7.55
C PRO A 53 3.73 -14.41 6.16
N ALA A 54 2.82 -14.46 5.17
CA ALA A 54 3.16 -14.83 3.80
C ALA A 54 4.05 -13.80 3.12
N ILE A 55 3.77 -12.50 3.30
CA ILE A 55 4.61 -11.42 2.77
C ILE A 55 5.97 -11.40 3.47
N ARG A 56 6.00 -11.57 4.79
CA ARG A 56 7.27 -11.63 5.54
C ARG A 56 8.13 -12.80 5.09
N LYS A 57 7.55 -13.98 4.93
CA LYS A 57 8.26 -15.15 4.40
C LYS A 57 8.81 -14.87 3.00
N LYS A 58 7.99 -14.33 2.10
CA LYS A 58 8.43 -13.97 0.74
C LYS A 58 9.55 -12.92 0.76
N ALA A 59 9.45 -11.89 1.58
CA ALA A 59 10.47 -10.86 1.68
C ALA A 59 11.80 -11.43 2.19
N GLN A 60 11.76 -12.30 3.21
CA GLN A 60 12.94 -12.99 3.74
C GLN A 60 13.61 -13.88 2.70
N GLU A 61 12.83 -14.67 1.94
CA GLU A 61 13.34 -15.49 0.82
C GLU A 61 14.06 -14.64 -0.24
N LEU A 62 13.50 -13.47 -0.59
CA LEU A 62 14.05 -12.62 -1.65
C LEU A 62 15.36 -11.94 -1.28
N VAL A 63 15.59 -11.68 0.01
CA VAL A 63 16.75 -10.93 0.50
C VAL A 63 17.81 -11.82 1.11
N GLU A 64 17.63 -13.14 1.03
CA GLU A 64 18.62 -14.11 1.48
C GLU A 64 19.97 -13.86 0.79
N GLY A 65 21.06 -13.86 1.57
CA GLY A 65 22.40 -13.57 1.09
C GLY A 65 22.71 -12.09 0.82
N CYS A 66 21.82 -11.16 1.15
CA CYS A 66 22.15 -9.73 1.12
C CYS A 66 22.96 -9.29 2.34
N HIS A 67 24.02 -8.52 2.09
CA HIS A 67 24.93 -7.99 3.12
C HIS A 67 24.89 -6.45 3.26
N SER A 68 23.94 -5.78 2.61
CA SER A 68 23.78 -4.32 2.68
C SER A 68 22.33 -3.92 2.48
N GLU A 69 21.94 -2.75 2.98
CA GLU A 69 20.58 -2.22 2.79
C GLU A 69 20.25 -2.01 1.32
N LEU A 70 21.20 -1.51 0.52
CA LEU A 70 21.02 -1.36 -0.90
C LEU A 70 20.76 -2.70 -1.59
N CYS A 71 21.42 -3.79 -1.17
CA CYS A 71 21.13 -5.13 -1.70
C CYS A 71 19.69 -5.56 -1.38
N VAL A 72 19.28 -5.41 -0.12
CA VAL A 72 17.93 -5.76 0.35
C VAL A 72 16.88 -5.01 -0.47
N VAL A 73 16.99 -3.68 -0.55
CA VAL A 73 16.05 -2.84 -1.30
C VAL A 73 16.05 -3.19 -2.79
N GLN A 74 17.23 -3.37 -3.39
CA GLN A 74 17.32 -3.67 -4.81
C GLN A 74 16.75 -5.05 -5.15
N ARG A 75 16.94 -6.08 -4.32
CA ARG A 75 16.35 -7.42 -4.53
C ARG A 75 14.83 -7.39 -4.52
N LEU A 76 14.24 -6.66 -3.57
CA LEU A 76 12.79 -6.49 -3.49
C LEU A 76 12.25 -5.70 -4.68
N LEU A 77 12.95 -4.64 -5.10
CA LEU A 77 12.61 -3.87 -6.29
C LEU A 77 12.73 -4.71 -7.57
N ASP A 78 13.81 -5.49 -7.73
CA ASP A 78 14.03 -6.38 -8.87
C ASP A 78 12.88 -7.39 -9.01
N TYR A 79 12.46 -7.99 -7.89
CA TYR A 79 11.32 -8.91 -7.87
C TYR A 79 10.02 -8.24 -8.34
N VAL A 80 9.68 -7.08 -7.80
CA VAL A 80 8.42 -6.40 -8.13
C VAL A 80 8.43 -5.88 -9.56
N THR A 81 9.55 -5.33 -10.03
CA THR A 81 9.66 -4.78 -11.40
C THR A 81 9.60 -5.85 -12.47
N ALA A 82 9.97 -7.09 -12.14
CA ALA A 82 9.81 -8.25 -13.03
C ALA A 82 8.36 -8.68 -13.23
N ILE A 83 7.43 -8.30 -12.34
CA ILE A 83 6.00 -8.60 -12.49
C ILE A 83 5.41 -7.76 -13.65
N PRO A 84 4.80 -8.36 -14.68
CA PRO A 84 4.18 -7.64 -15.79
C PRO A 84 3.23 -6.53 -15.38
N TYR A 85 3.31 -5.40 -16.10
CA TYR A 85 2.37 -4.30 -15.92
C TYR A 85 1.05 -4.60 -16.64
N LYS A 86 -0.07 -4.47 -15.93
CA LYS A 86 -1.42 -4.58 -16.50
C LYS A 86 -2.40 -3.74 -15.70
N VAL A 87 -3.11 -2.85 -16.38
CA VAL A 87 -4.13 -1.98 -15.77
C VAL A 87 -5.32 -2.80 -15.29
N ASN A 88 -5.76 -2.56 -14.05
CA ASN A 88 -7.00 -3.10 -13.52
C ASN A 88 -8.09 -2.03 -13.50
N SER A 89 -9.31 -2.38 -13.88
CA SER A 89 -10.41 -1.41 -14.06
C SER A 89 -11.29 -1.19 -12.83
N PHE A 90 -11.04 -1.88 -11.70
CA PHE A 90 -12.00 -1.88 -10.58
C PHE A 90 -11.38 -1.64 -9.20
N ARG A 91 -10.29 -2.33 -8.81
CA ARG A 91 -9.64 -2.17 -7.50
C ARG A 91 -8.18 -2.64 -7.54
N ALA A 92 -7.33 -1.99 -6.75
CA ALA A 92 -5.99 -2.46 -6.45
C ALA A 92 -6.03 -3.85 -5.77
N HIS A 93 -5.24 -4.78 -6.29
CA HIS A 93 -4.97 -6.07 -5.70
C HIS A 93 -4.21 -5.94 -4.38
N LYS A 94 -4.48 -6.87 -3.46
CA LYS A 94 -3.62 -7.04 -2.29
C LYS A 94 -2.27 -7.61 -2.72
N PRO A 95 -1.18 -7.36 -1.96
CA PRO A 95 0.17 -7.83 -2.30
C PRO A 95 0.27 -9.33 -2.68
N MET A 96 -0.37 -10.22 -1.91
CA MET A 96 -0.37 -11.66 -2.24
C MET A 96 -1.16 -12.00 -3.50
N GLN A 97 -2.18 -11.20 -3.83
CA GLN A 97 -2.94 -11.36 -5.08
C GLN A 97 -2.11 -10.89 -6.27
N THR A 98 -1.36 -9.79 -6.15
CA THR A 98 -0.41 -9.33 -7.19
C THR A 98 0.61 -10.43 -7.51
N ILE A 99 1.16 -11.09 -6.48
CA ILE A 99 2.07 -12.23 -6.64
C ILE A 99 1.36 -13.40 -7.34
N ALA A 100 0.17 -13.80 -6.86
CA ALA A 100 -0.55 -14.95 -7.37
C ALA A 100 -1.05 -14.76 -8.81
N ASN A 101 -1.49 -13.56 -9.15
CA ASN A 101 -1.96 -13.20 -10.48
C ASN A 101 -0.81 -13.09 -11.49
N GLY A 102 0.40 -12.76 -11.01
CA GLY A 102 1.56 -12.55 -11.87
C GLY A 102 1.48 -11.29 -12.73
N TYR A 103 0.69 -10.29 -12.32
CA TYR A 103 0.62 -8.97 -12.95
C TYR A 103 0.07 -7.93 -11.95
N GLY A 104 0.27 -6.64 -12.26
CA GLY A 104 -0.37 -5.53 -11.57
C GLY A 104 -0.08 -4.17 -12.20
N ASP A 105 -0.83 -3.15 -11.83
CA ASP A 105 -0.58 -1.76 -12.22
C ASP A 105 0.33 -1.02 -11.20
N CYS A 106 0.42 0.30 -11.30
CA CYS A 106 1.26 1.12 -10.43
C CYS A 106 0.84 1.00 -8.96
N ASP A 107 -0.47 0.93 -8.68
CA ASP A 107 -1.01 0.74 -7.32
C ASP A 107 -0.64 -0.63 -6.76
N ASP A 108 -0.88 -1.70 -7.52
CA ASP A 108 -0.62 -3.08 -7.12
C ASP A 108 0.86 -3.29 -6.80
N LYS A 109 1.72 -2.87 -7.73
CA LYS A 109 3.17 -3.09 -7.65
C LYS A 109 3.77 -2.23 -6.54
N SER A 110 3.32 -1.00 -6.36
CA SER A 110 3.77 -0.15 -5.25
C SER A 110 3.29 -0.69 -3.90
N ASN A 111 2.04 -1.11 -3.76
CA ASN A 111 1.52 -1.77 -2.55
C ASN A 111 2.31 -3.05 -2.20
N LEU A 112 2.66 -3.86 -3.20
CA LEU A 112 3.51 -5.03 -2.99
C LEU A 112 4.92 -4.64 -2.54
N LEU A 113 5.57 -3.70 -3.22
CA LEU A 113 6.94 -3.28 -2.90
C LEU A 113 7.07 -2.75 -1.47
N ILE A 114 6.21 -1.81 -1.07
CA ILE A 114 6.26 -1.25 0.28
C ILE A 114 5.90 -2.28 1.35
N SER A 115 5.03 -3.24 1.05
CA SER A 115 4.70 -4.36 1.95
C SER A 115 5.90 -5.26 2.19
N LEU A 116 6.66 -5.56 1.13
CA LEU A 116 7.90 -6.33 1.24
C LEU A 116 8.95 -5.56 2.04
N LEU A 117 9.13 -4.25 1.78
CA LEU A 117 10.07 -3.39 2.50
C LEU A 117 9.73 -3.31 4.00
N HIS A 118 8.47 -3.04 4.35
CA HIS A 118 8.02 -3.00 5.74
C HIS A 118 8.16 -4.36 6.43
N ALA A 119 8.00 -5.47 5.69
CA ALA A 119 8.14 -6.80 6.26
C ALA A 119 9.59 -7.17 6.62
N VAL A 120 10.57 -6.48 6.05
CA VAL A 120 12.00 -6.52 6.45
C VAL A 120 12.43 -5.23 7.18
N GLU A 121 11.46 -4.56 7.82
CA GLU A 121 11.67 -3.41 8.72
C GLU A 121 12.37 -2.21 8.04
N LYS A 122 12.17 -2.04 6.73
CA LYS A 122 12.64 -0.85 6.01
C LYS A 122 11.58 0.23 5.99
N GLU A 123 12.01 1.44 6.36
CA GLU A 123 11.21 2.66 6.23
C GLU A 123 10.93 2.94 4.75
N ALA A 124 9.67 3.16 4.40
CA ALA A 124 9.29 3.44 3.03
C ALA A 124 7.94 4.17 2.99
N TYR A 125 7.78 5.04 1.99
CA TYR A 125 6.59 5.86 1.80
C TYR A 125 6.13 5.82 0.35
N PHE A 126 4.83 6.05 0.17
CA PHE A 126 4.28 6.35 -1.15
C PHE A 126 4.54 7.79 -1.53
N VAL A 127 4.77 8.01 -2.83
CA VAL A 127 4.62 9.31 -3.46
C VAL A 127 3.53 9.16 -4.52
N LEU A 128 2.43 9.88 -4.33
CA LEU A 128 1.35 9.97 -5.31
C LEU A 128 1.58 11.20 -6.18
N VAL A 129 1.57 11.01 -7.49
CA VAL A 129 1.55 12.07 -8.50
C VAL A 129 0.32 11.84 -9.40
N PRO A 130 -0.06 12.78 -10.28
CA PRO A 130 -1.13 12.52 -11.23
C PRO A 130 -0.90 11.20 -11.98
N GLU A 131 -1.94 10.38 -12.15
CA GLU A 131 -1.93 9.10 -12.88
C GLU A 131 -0.90 8.04 -12.42
N HIS A 132 -0.13 8.26 -11.35
CA HIS A 132 0.98 7.37 -10.99
C HIS A 132 1.34 7.38 -9.51
N ILE A 133 1.87 6.25 -9.03
CA ILE A 133 2.37 6.08 -7.67
C ILE A 133 3.69 5.31 -7.70
N PHE A 134 4.62 5.73 -6.86
CA PHE A 134 5.89 5.03 -6.65
C PHE A 134 6.27 5.04 -5.17
N VAL A 135 7.31 4.27 -4.83
CA VAL A 135 7.80 4.13 -3.45
C VAL A 135 9.10 4.89 -3.29
N ILE A 136 9.31 5.50 -2.14
CA ILE A 136 10.61 6.05 -1.72
C ILE A 136 11.07 5.38 -0.43
N THR A 137 12.38 5.21 -0.26
CA THR A 137 12.98 4.65 0.96
C THR A 137 14.31 5.37 1.26
N PRO A 138 14.66 5.60 2.54
CA PRO A 138 15.95 6.17 2.87
C PRO A 138 17.04 5.10 2.69
N LEU A 139 18.17 5.49 2.13
CA LEU A 139 19.32 4.61 1.96
C LEU A 139 20.62 5.37 2.22
N GLU A 140 21.48 4.78 3.04
CA GLU A 140 22.82 5.31 3.30
C GLU A 140 23.85 4.38 2.66
N ASP A 141 24.10 4.59 1.37
CA ASP A 141 25.06 3.77 0.61
C ASP A 141 25.85 4.62 -0.39
N SER A 142 27.18 4.55 -0.31
CA SER A 142 28.09 5.33 -1.15
C SER A 142 27.91 5.05 -2.65
N ARG A 143 27.45 3.85 -3.01
CA ARG A 143 27.22 3.42 -4.41
C ARG A 143 26.09 4.18 -5.09
N ILE A 144 25.19 4.80 -4.33
CA ILE A 144 24.07 5.59 -4.87
C ILE A 144 24.06 7.04 -4.38
N ALA A 145 25.02 7.44 -3.55
CA ALA A 145 25.09 8.78 -2.97
C ALA A 145 25.04 9.91 -4.00
N TYR A 146 25.61 9.70 -5.20
CA TYR A 146 25.61 10.66 -6.30
C TYR A 146 24.25 10.84 -6.98
N LYS A 147 23.30 9.93 -6.77
CA LYS A 147 21.97 10.01 -7.39
C LYS A 147 21.11 11.07 -6.70
N LYS A 148 20.16 11.63 -7.44
CA LYS A 148 19.16 12.56 -6.87
C LYS A 148 18.24 11.80 -5.90
N GLY A 149 17.83 12.49 -4.85
CA GLY A 149 16.92 11.97 -3.83
C GLY A 149 16.12 13.13 -3.21
N ILE A 150 15.10 12.76 -2.45
CA ILE A 150 14.24 13.69 -1.72
C ILE A 150 14.72 13.73 -0.28
N TRP A 151 14.89 14.92 0.29
CA TRP A 151 15.29 15.05 1.70
C TRP A 151 14.05 15.25 2.57
N ILE A 152 13.88 14.37 3.55
CA ILE A 152 12.80 14.41 4.53
C ILE A 152 13.45 14.22 5.91
N ASP A 153 13.26 15.18 6.80
CA ASP A 153 13.81 15.17 8.17
C ASP A 153 15.31 14.83 8.23
N GLY A 154 16.09 15.38 7.29
CA GLY A 154 17.54 15.18 7.22
C GLY A 154 17.99 13.82 6.66
N LYS A 155 17.07 12.93 6.30
CA LYS A 155 17.36 11.67 5.61
C LYS A 155 17.15 11.83 4.10
N LYS A 156 18.01 11.20 3.30
CA LYS A 156 17.90 11.19 1.84
C LYS A 156 17.15 9.94 1.36
N PHE A 157 15.95 10.16 0.83
CA PHE A 157 15.08 9.15 0.26
C PHE A 157 15.32 9.00 -1.25
N TYR A 158 15.38 7.76 -1.71
CA TYR A 158 15.58 7.42 -3.11
C TYR A 158 14.32 6.83 -3.72
N VAL A 159 14.04 7.21 -4.97
CA VAL A 159 12.92 6.71 -5.76
C VAL A 159 13.13 5.24 -6.11
N LEU A 160 12.11 4.43 -5.83
CA LEU A 160 11.96 3.05 -6.24
C LEU A 160 10.78 2.95 -7.21
N GLU A 161 11.08 3.13 -8.50
CA GLU A 161 10.07 3.03 -9.56
C GLU A 161 9.73 1.56 -9.80
N SER A 162 8.56 1.11 -9.36
CA SER A 162 8.15 -0.29 -9.36
C SER A 162 7.64 -0.76 -10.73
N THR A 163 7.27 0.16 -11.61
CA THR A 163 6.68 -0.14 -12.94
C THR A 163 7.72 -0.23 -14.05
N ALA A 164 8.89 0.42 -13.88
CA ALA A 164 9.98 0.33 -14.84
C ALA A 164 10.74 -0.99 -14.69
N VAL A 165 10.73 -1.83 -15.73
CA VAL A 165 11.47 -3.08 -15.76
C VAL A 165 12.98 -2.80 -15.58
N GLY A 166 13.62 -3.51 -14.65
CA GLY A 166 15.04 -3.33 -14.35
C GLY A 166 15.37 -2.02 -13.61
N SER A 167 14.37 -1.39 -13.00
CA SER A 167 14.54 -0.19 -12.19
C SER A 167 15.60 -0.37 -11.10
N ARG A 168 16.40 0.68 -10.90
CA ARG A 168 17.44 0.73 -9.86
C ARG A 168 17.04 1.73 -8.78
N ALA A 169 17.42 1.45 -7.54
CA ALA A 169 17.25 2.40 -6.44
C ALA A 169 17.82 3.79 -6.83
N GLY A 170 17.04 4.83 -6.60
CA GLY A 170 17.31 6.19 -7.11
C GLY A 170 16.98 6.33 -8.59
N TYR A 171 15.88 5.74 -9.05
CA TYR A 171 15.45 5.82 -10.44
C TYR A 171 15.23 7.29 -10.85
N PRO A 172 15.77 7.75 -12.01
CA PRO A 172 15.66 9.13 -12.43
C PRO A 172 14.28 9.41 -13.05
N LEU A 173 13.23 9.30 -12.25
CA LEU A 173 11.86 9.49 -12.70
C LEU A 173 11.67 10.91 -13.23
N ARG A 174 11.05 11.03 -14.41
CA ARG A 174 10.63 12.29 -15.02
C ARG A 174 9.17 12.18 -15.37
N TYR A 175 8.34 12.95 -14.68
CA TYR A 175 6.93 13.12 -15.03
C TYR A 175 6.80 14.31 -15.99
N ARG A 176 5.86 14.25 -16.93
CA ARG A 176 5.55 15.36 -17.86
C ARG A 176 4.23 15.98 -17.48
#